data_AF-A0A838YJP9-F1
#
_entry.id   AF-A0A838YJP9-F1
#
_cell.length_a   1.000
_cell.length_b   1.000
_cell.length_c   1.000
_cell.angle_alpha   90.00
_cell.angle_beta   90.00
_cell.angle_gamma   90.00
#
_symmetry.space_group_name_H-M   'P 1'
#
loop_
_entity.id
_entity.type
_entity.pdbx_description
1 polymer ?
#
loop_
_entity_poly.entity_id
_entity_poly.type
_entity_poly.pdbx_seq_one_letter_code
_entity_poly.pdbx_strand_id
1 'polypeptide(L)'
;MISKNKYIIITVCLAVILVSIKFLIFLQGRIDLVTLVVWSLPISVFVFYSIKRSIKAYQIFCFILLIYFLFASLRVFGMKTFYLDVFEIIMIILLFTHCLFGPKYLRYVK
;
A
#
# COMPACT_ATOMS: atom_id res chain seq x y z
N MET A 1 -10.16 -18.34 -11.64
CA MET A 1 -10.47 -16.91 -11.87
C MET A 1 -10.93 -16.27 -10.57
N ILE A 2 -10.21 -15.29 -10.02
CA ILE A 2 -10.67 -14.53 -8.84
C ILE A 2 -11.79 -13.59 -9.30
N SER A 3 -12.91 -13.51 -8.57
CA SER A 3 -14.00 -12.59 -8.91
C SER A 3 -13.60 -11.14 -8.63
N LYS A 4 -14.16 -10.19 -9.39
CA LYS A 4 -13.85 -8.74 -9.25
C LYS A 4 -14.01 -8.25 -7.80
N ASN A 5 -15.05 -8.70 -7.10
CA ASN A 5 -15.30 -8.32 -5.71
C ASN A 5 -14.25 -8.91 -4.75
N LYS A 6 -13.85 -10.17 -4.95
CA LYS A 6 -12.78 -10.78 -4.14
C LYS A 6 -11.45 -10.03 -4.32
N TYR A 7 -11.16 -9.60 -5.54
CA TYR A 7 -9.95 -8.82 -5.82
C TYR A 7 -9.94 -7.47 -5.08
N ILE A 8 -11.06 -6.73 -5.09
CA ILE A 8 -11.19 -5.48 -4.33
C ILE A 8 -11.06 -5.73 -2.83
N ILE A 9 -11.71 -6.76 -2.29
CA ILE A 9 -11.61 -7.11 -0.86
C ILE A 9 -10.15 -7.38 -0.47
N ILE A 10 -9.41 -8.12 -1.30
CA ILE A 10 -7.98 -8.36 -1.07
C ILE A 10 -7.19 -7.05 -1.11
N THR A 11 -7.46 -6.17 -2.07
CA THR A 11 -6.82 -4.85 -2.15
C THR A 11 -7.05 -4.03 -0.87
N VAL A 12 -8.29 -3.97 -0.39
CA VAL A 12 -8.65 -3.23 0.83
C VAL A 12 -8.01 -3.86 2.06
N CYS A 13 -8.02 -5.19 2.17
CA CYS A 13 -7.39 -5.91 3.27
C CYS A 13 -5.88 -5.61 3.34
N LEU A 14 -5.17 -5.70 2.22
CA LEU A 14 -3.74 -5.38 2.14
C LEU A 14 -3.46 -3.92 2.52
N ALA A 15 -4.30 -2.99 2.05
CA ALA A 15 -4.17 -1.57 2.37
C ALA A 15 -4.37 -1.30 3.88
N VAL A 16 -5.39 -1.92 4.50
CA VAL A 16 -5.64 -1.79 5.94
C VAL A 16 -4.49 -2.38 6.74
N ILE A 17 -3.99 -3.57 6.37
CA ILE A 17 -2.84 -4.19 7.04
C ILE A 17 -1.61 -3.26 6.98
N LEU A 18 -1.32 -2.68 5.81
CA LEU A 18 -0.21 -1.75 5.64
C LEU A 18 -0.34 -0.51 6.54
N VAL A 19 -1.53 0.09 6.60
CA VAL A 19 -1.80 1.25 7.49
C VAL A 19 -1.67 0.87 8.96
N SER A 20 -2.15 -0.32 9.36
CA SER A 20 -2.03 -0.82 10.73
C SER A 20 -0.58 -1.04 11.15
N ILE A 21 0.25 -1.64 10.29
CA ILE A 21 1.69 -1.80 10.55
C ILE A 21 2.34 -0.44 10.75
N LYS A 22 2.01 0.52 9.87
CA LYS A 22 2.55 1.86 9.95
C LYS A 22 2.15 2.58 11.24
N PHE A 23 0.91 2.38 11.70
CA PHE A 23 0.45 2.89 12.98
C PHE A 23 1.22 2.26 14.16
N LEU A 24 1.51 0.94 14.11
CA LEU A 24 2.36 0.30 15.12
C LEU A 24 3.78 0.88 15.15
N ILE A 25 4.35 1.21 14.00
CA ILE A 25 5.67 1.84 13.92
C ILE A 25 5.65 3.26 14.50
N PHE A 26 4.55 4.00 14.29
CA PHE A 26 4.33 5.30 14.94
C PHE A 26 4.28 5.19 16.46
N LEU A 27 3.55 4.20 17.01
CA LEU A 27 3.47 3.98 18.46
C LEU A 27 4.83 3.67 19.10
N GLN A 28 5.79 3.16 18.33
CA GLN A 28 7.16 2.91 18.78
C GLN A 28 8.08 4.12 18.65
N GLY A 29 7.56 5.28 18.20
CA GLY A 29 8.31 6.52 18.09
C GLY A 29 9.34 6.54 16.96
N ARG A 30 9.25 5.63 15.98
CA ARG A 30 10.21 5.55 14.86
C ARG A 30 9.83 6.46 13.69
N ILE A 31 8.58 6.91 13.64
CA ILE A 31 8.09 7.88 12.65
C ILE A 31 7.28 8.95 13.34
N ASP A 32 7.30 10.15 12.77
CA ASP A 32 6.48 11.25 13.22
C ASP A 32 5.05 11.14 12.71
N LEU A 33 4.14 11.89 13.36
CA LEU A 33 2.73 11.98 12.98
C LEU A 33 2.57 12.46 11.53
N VAL A 34 3.41 13.40 11.10
CA VAL A 34 3.41 13.92 9.72
C VAL A 34 3.67 12.79 8.74
N THR A 35 4.72 11.99 8.98
CA THR A 35 5.06 10.84 8.14
C THR A 35 3.93 9.83 8.13
N LEU A 36 3.28 9.56 9.28
CA LEU A 36 2.12 8.67 9.36
C LEU A 36 1.00 9.15 8.44
N VAL A 37 0.57 10.41 8.57
CA VAL A 37 -0.54 11.02 7.83
C VAL A 37 -0.25 11.12 6.33
N VAL A 38 0.95 11.55 5.95
CA VAL A 38 1.33 11.76 4.54
C VAL A 38 1.22 10.48 3.72
N TRP A 39 1.58 9.31 4.27
CA TRP A 39 1.41 8.04 3.52
C TRP A 39 0.10 7.30 3.78
N SER A 40 -0.62 7.56 4.87
CA SER A 40 -1.93 6.94 5.09
C SER A 40 -3.02 7.59 4.24
N LEU A 41 -2.94 8.90 3.99
CA LEU A 41 -3.91 9.65 3.18
C LEU A 41 -4.03 9.12 1.73
N PRO A 42 -2.93 8.98 0.96
CA PRO A 42 -3.02 8.44 -0.41
C PRO A 42 -3.55 7.02 -0.46
N ILE A 43 -3.24 6.18 0.55
CA ILE A 43 -3.76 4.81 0.66
C ILE A 43 -5.26 4.84 0.89
N SER A 44 -5.76 5.70 1.77
CA SER A 44 -7.20 5.88 2.02
C SER A 44 -7.95 6.35 0.76
N VAL A 45 -7.42 7.36 0.08
CA VAL A 45 -7.98 7.85 -1.19
C VAL A 45 -7.99 6.75 -2.24
N PHE A 46 -6.93 5.95 -2.34
CA PHE A 46 -6.89 4.81 -3.26
C PHE A 46 -7.94 3.75 -2.93
N VAL A 47 -8.15 3.41 -1.65
CA VAL A 47 -9.19 2.46 -1.23
C VAL A 47 -10.58 2.91 -1.71
N PHE A 48 -10.89 4.21 -1.63
CA PHE A 48 -12.14 4.74 -2.17
C PHE A 48 -12.27 4.55 -3.70
N TYR A 49 -11.19 4.80 -4.46
CA TYR A 49 -11.20 4.63 -5.92
C TYR A 49 -11.12 3.17 -6.38
N SER A 50 -10.55 2.27 -5.57
CA SER A 50 -10.48 0.85 -5.88
C SER A 50 -11.87 0.21 -5.86
N ILE A 51 -12.74 0.63 -4.93
CA ILE A 51 -14.15 0.24 -4.87
C ILE A 51 -14.89 0.68 -6.15
N LYS A 52 -14.58 1.88 -6.66
CA LYS A 52 -15.11 2.40 -7.94
C LYS A 52 -14.48 1.74 -9.18
N ARG A 53 -13.61 0.74 -9.02
CA ARG A 53 -12.99 -0.05 -10.11
C ARG A 53 -12.22 0.82 -11.13
N SER A 54 -11.67 1.95 -10.69
CA SER A 54 -10.94 2.86 -11.57
C SER A 54 -9.57 2.30 -11.95
N ILE A 55 -9.40 1.87 -13.20
CA ILE A 55 -8.12 1.34 -13.71
C ILE A 55 -6.99 2.38 -13.58
N LYS A 56 -7.28 3.66 -13.85
CA LYS A 56 -6.31 4.75 -13.72
C LYS A 56 -5.84 4.94 -12.28
N ALA A 57 -6.74 4.73 -11.30
CA ALA A 57 -6.38 4.85 -9.89
C ALA A 57 -5.36 3.79 -9.46
N TYR A 58 -5.48 2.56 -9.94
CA TYR A 58 -4.48 1.50 -9.69
C TYR A 58 -3.10 1.88 -10.25
N GLN A 59 -3.04 2.45 -11.45
CA GLN A 59 -1.76 2.86 -12.05
C GLN A 59 -1.10 4.02 -11.29
N ILE A 60 -1.85 5.09 -11.00
CA ILE A 60 -1.35 6.24 -10.23
C ILE A 60 -0.90 5.80 -8.83
N PHE A 61 -1.67 4.93 -8.20
CA PHE A 61 -1.34 4.43 -6.87
C PHE A 61 -0.06 3.59 -6.85
N CYS A 62 0.23 2.82 -7.90
CA CYS A 62 1.53 2.13 -8.02
C CYS A 62 2.71 3.11 -7.98
N PHE A 63 2.61 4.27 -8.63
CA PHE A 63 3.65 5.30 -8.55
C PHE A 63 3.80 5.85 -7.13
N ILE A 64 2.69 6.13 -6.44
CA ILE A 64 2.70 6.59 -5.05
C ILE A 64 3.35 5.54 -4.12
N LEU A 65 3.01 4.26 -4.30
CA LEU A 65 3.60 3.15 -3.56
C LEU A 65 5.10 3.00 -3.83
N LEU A 66 5.56 3.25 -5.06
CA LEU A 66 6.98 3.21 -5.39
C LEU A 66 7.77 4.30 -4.66
N ILE A 67 7.22 5.52 -4.60
CA ILE A 67 7.83 6.62 -3.84
C ILE A 67 7.81 6.26 -2.34
N TYR A 68 6.69 5.73 -1.84
CA TYR A 68 6.60 5.30 -0.45
C TYR A 68 7.63 4.22 -0.10
N PHE A 69 7.81 3.23 -0.97
CA PHE A 69 8.85 2.20 -0.86
C PHE A 69 10.25 2.81 -0.74
N LEU A 70 10.57 3.83 -1.55
CA LEU A 70 11.86 4.49 -1.51
C LEU A 70 12.14 5.17 -0.15
N PHE A 71 11.14 5.83 0.44
CA PHE A 71 11.30 6.41 1.78
C PHE A 71 11.40 5.35 2.88
N ALA A 72 10.61 4.28 2.79
CA ALA A 72 10.67 3.18 3.75
C ALA A 72 12.02 2.45 3.72
N SER A 73 12.63 2.28 2.53
CA SER A 73 13.91 1.60 2.37
C SER A 73 15.07 2.37 3.02
N LEU A 74 15.05 3.71 2.99
CA LEU A 74 16.03 4.54 3.70
C LEU A 74 16.06 4.24 5.20
N ARG A 75 14.91 3.95 5.82
CA ARG A 75 14.83 3.62 7.24
C ARG A 75 15.30 2.19 7.55
N VAL A 76 14.97 1.23 6.69
CA VAL A 76 15.39 -0.17 6.90
C VAL A 76 16.89 -0.37 6.71
N PHE A 77 17.46 0.25 5.67
CA PHE A 77 18.87 0.08 5.31
C PHE A 77 19.79 1.18 5.88
N GLY A 78 19.25 2.38 6.16
CA GLY A 78 20.03 3.52 6.65
C GLY A 78 20.01 3.71 8.17
N MET A 79 19.18 2.97 8.92
CA MET A 79 19.12 3.01 10.39
C MET A 79 19.24 1.62 11.00
N LYS A 80 19.27 1.54 12.34
CA LYS A 80 19.21 0.26 13.07
C LYS A 80 17.96 -0.52 12.63
N THR A 81 18.21 -1.69 12.05
CA THR A 81 17.19 -2.56 11.48
C THR A 81 16.16 -2.94 12.52
N PHE A 82 14.90 -2.84 12.13
CA PHE A 82 13.77 -3.16 12.98
C PHE A 82 12.76 -3.99 12.19
N TYR A 83 12.28 -5.08 12.80
CA TYR A 83 11.48 -6.08 12.09
C TYR A 83 10.17 -5.51 11.51
N LEU A 84 9.51 -4.54 12.17
CA LEU A 84 8.31 -3.93 11.58
C LEU A 84 8.62 -3.06 10.37
N ASP A 85 9.78 -2.39 10.32
CA ASP A 85 10.16 -1.60 9.15
C ASP A 85 10.41 -2.53 7.94
N VAL A 86 11.01 -3.70 8.17
CA VAL A 86 11.18 -4.74 7.14
C VAL A 86 9.81 -5.29 6.69
N PHE A 87 8.92 -5.56 7.64
CA PHE A 87 7.58 -6.07 7.34
C PHE A 87 6.72 -5.06 6.57
N GLU A 88 6.86 -3.76 6.89
CA GLU A 88 6.25 -2.67 6.13
C GLU A 88 6.70 -2.70 4.66
N ILE A 89 8.01 -2.83 4.40
CA ILE A 89 8.53 -2.95 3.02
C ILE A 89 7.94 -4.16 2.29
N ILE A 90 7.91 -5.33 2.94
CA ILE A 90 7.33 -6.54 2.34
C ILE A 90 5.86 -6.29 1.97
N MET A 91 5.09 -5.66 2.84
CA MET A 91 3.69 -5.33 2.57
C MET A 91 3.52 -4.30 1.45
N ILE A 92 4.41 -3.30 1.36
CA ILE A 92 4.43 -2.36 0.23
C ILE A 92 4.65 -3.11 -1.09
N ILE A 93 5.59 -4.06 -1.14
CA ILE A 93 5.86 -4.87 -2.34
C ILE A 93 4.65 -5.74 -2.71
N LEU A 94 4.03 -6.40 -1.73
CA LEU A 94 2.83 -7.21 -1.95
C LEU A 94 1.67 -6.37 -2.48
N LEU A 95 1.41 -5.21 -1.88
CA LEU A 95 0.34 -4.31 -2.33
C LEU A 95 0.65 -3.72 -3.72
N PHE A 96 1.90 -3.34 -3.99
CA PHE A 96 2.34 -2.84 -5.29
C PHE A 96 2.17 -3.88 -6.39
N THR A 97 2.68 -5.10 -6.18
CA THR A 97 2.54 -6.19 -7.15
C THR A 97 1.08 -6.55 -7.37
N HIS A 98 0.27 -6.60 -6.32
CA HIS A 98 -1.16 -6.77 -6.44
C HIS A 98 -1.77 -5.68 -7.33
N CYS A 99 -1.52 -4.40 -7.02
CA CYS A 99 -2.09 -3.27 -7.75
C CYS A 99 -1.62 -3.19 -9.22
N LEU A 100 -0.38 -3.60 -9.51
CA LEU A 100 0.18 -3.67 -10.86
C LEU A 100 -0.67 -4.58 -11.77
N PHE A 101 -1.18 -5.69 -11.23
CA PHE A 101 -2.06 -6.59 -11.96
C PHE A 101 -3.53 -6.14 -12.01
N GLY A 102 -3.93 -5.13 -11.23
CA GLY A 102 -5.30 -4.62 -11.15
C GLY A 102 -5.92 -4.29 -12.50
N PRO A 103 -5.25 -3.51 -13.38
CA PRO A 103 -5.73 -3.23 -14.73
C PRO A 103 -6.04 -4.48 -15.56
N LYS A 104 -5.24 -5.54 -15.42
CA LYS A 104 -5.44 -6.80 -16.14
C LYS A 104 -6.69 -7.51 -15.63
N TYR A 105 -6.86 -7.64 -14.32
CA TYR A 105 -8.04 -8.29 -13.74
C TYR A 105 -9.34 -7.50 -13.97
N LEU A 106 -9.26 -6.17 -14.08
CA LEU A 106 -10.41 -5.30 -14.32
C LEU A 106 -10.83 -5.24 -15.80
N ARG A 107 -9.88 -5.34 -16.75
CA ARG A 107 -10.11 -5.18 -18.20
C ARG A 107 -10.63 -6.44 -18.90
N TYR A 108 -10.28 -7.65 -18.43
CA TYR A 108 -10.54 -8.92 -19.13
C TYR A 108 -11.96 -9.49 -18.99
N VAL A 109 -12.88 -8.77 -18.36
CA VAL A 109 -14.28 -9.19 -18.22
C VAL A 109 -15.14 -8.01 -18.64
N LYS A 110 -15.27 -7.82 -19.96
CA LYS A 110 -16.41 -7.15 -20.57
C LYS A 110 -17.48 -8.20 -20.82
#